data_AF-A0A6N7TR89-F1
#
_entry.id   AF-A0A6N7TR89-F1
#
_cell.length_a   1.000
_cell.length_b   1.000
_cell.length_c   1.000
_cell.angle_alpha   90.00
_cell.angle_beta   90.00
_cell.angle_gamma   90.00
#
_symmetry.space_group_name_H-M   'P 1'
#
loop_
_entity.id
_entity.type
_entity.pdbx_description
1 polymer ?
#
loop_
_entity_poly.entity_id
_entity_poly.type
_entity_poly.pdbx_seq_one_letter_code
_entity_poly.pdbx_strand_id
1 'polypeptide(L)'
;MKEKGILSRFGIVILVLLALVLIFPSAKIDLASGIKASTQASIRVERIQNFARSAEMDVQLLSADDPAYQQIANVLSGLTCVKRFNQQYSSYSHEYPVDSVTVSYYDDAENNNLLFTVYSDGTAIVNSQFVKIKAPKGGAEEVYRELAEIVK
;
A
#
# COMPACT_ATOMS: atom_id res chain seq x y z
N MET A 1 48.72 18.91 -23.75
CA MET A 1 47.87 18.98 -22.54
C MET A 1 46.40 19.09 -22.95
N LYS A 2 45.69 17.99 -23.24
CA LYS A 2 44.30 18.08 -23.74
C LYS A 2 43.43 16.86 -23.44
N GLU A 3 43.56 16.26 -22.25
CA GLU A 3 42.79 15.04 -21.90
C GLU A 3 41.97 15.17 -20.60
N LYS A 4 42.34 16.10 -19.71
CA LYS A 4 41.69 16.24 -18.37
C LYS A 4 40.25 16.77 -18.43
N GLY A 5 39.87 17.40 -19.55
CA GLY A 5 38.57 18.03 -19.71
C GLY A 5 37.43 17.03 -19.80
N ILE A 6 37.62 15.86 -20.41
CA ILE A 6 36.54 14.88 -20.65
C ILE A 6 36.28 14.03 -19.42
N LEU A 7 37.33 13.56 -18.73
CA LEU A 7 37.22 12.79 -17.49
C LEU A 7 36.50 13.56 -16.36
N SER A 8 36.76 14.86 -16.27
CA SER A 8 36.10 15.75 -15.29
C SER A 8 34.60 15.90 -15.55
N ARG A 9 34.18 15.98 -16.83
CA ARG A 9 32.76 16.05 -17.21
C ARG A 9 32.03 14.76 -16.86
N PHE A 10 32.64 13.61 -17.12
CA PHE A 10 32.07 12.31 -16.75
C PHE A 10 31.94 12.16 -15.23
N GLY A 11 32.93 12.62 -14.46
CA GLY A 11 32.84 12.65 -13.00
C GLY A 11 31.68 13.49 -12.48
N ILE A 12 31.45 14.67 -13.06
CA ILE A 12 30.32 15.55 -12.71
C ILE A 12 28.99 14.89 -13.07
N VAL A 13 28.88 14.28 -14.25
CA VAL A 13 27.65 13.59 -14.68
C VAL A 13 27.32 12.42 -13.74
N ILE A 14 28.32 11.63 -13.35
CA ILE A 14 28.14 10.53 -12.38
C ILE A 14 27.72 11.08 -11.01
N LEU A 15 28.33 12.16 -10.53
CA LEU A 15 27.95 12.82 -9.27
C LEU A 15 26.51 13.34 -9.29
N VAL A 16 26.07 13.93 -10.40
CA VAL A 16 24.68 14.41 -10.57
C VAL A 16 23.70 13.25 -10.61
N LEU A 17 24.03 12.15 -11.31
CA LEU A 17 23.20 10.95 -11.32
C LEU A 17 23.12 10.29 -9.94
N LEU A 18 24.23 10.23 -9.20
CA LEU A 18 24.27 9.70 -7.84
C LEU A 18 23.43 10.56 -6.89
N ALA A 19 23.54 11.88 -7.01
CA ALA A 19 22.72 12.82 -6.26
C ALA A 19 21.23 12.65 -6.59
N LEU A 20 20.85 12.49 -7.87
CA LEU A 20 19.47 12.22 -8.25
C LEU A 20 18.94 10.92 -7.64
N VAL A 21 19.72 9.83 -7.68
CA VAL A 21 19.35 8.56 -7.04
C VAL A 21 19.16 8.70 -5.53
N LEU A 22 19.96 9.52 -4.86
CA LEU A 22 19.83 9.80 -3.43
C LEU A 22 18.66 10.75 -3.11
N ILE A 23 18.31 11.67 -4.02
CA ILE A 23 17.23 12.65 -3.87
C ILE A 23 15.86 12.07 -4.21
N PHE A 24 15.77 10.97 -4.96
CA PHE A 24 14.52 10.24 -5.15
C PHE A 24 14.37 9.17 -4.06
N PRO A 25 13.86 9.51 -2.85
CA PRO A 25 13.37 8.47 -1.97
C PRO A 25 12.28 7.77 -2.78
N SER A 26 12.45 6.48 -3.01
CA SER A 26 11.30 5.64 -3.29
C SER A 26 10.36 5.87 -2.11
N ALA A 27 9.30 6.66 -2.30
CA ALA A 27 8.52 7.20 -1.20
C ALA A 27 7.92 6.04 -0.40
N LYS A 28 8.58 5.71 0.71
CA LYS A 28 8.10 4.70 1.63
C LYS A 28 6.87 5.27 2.31
N ILE A 29 5.83 4.46 2.40
CA ILE A 29 4.62 4.82 3.12
C ILE A 29 4.65 4.02 4.42
N ASP A 30 4.64 4.75 5.53
CA ASP A 30 4.61 4.17 6.86
C ASP A 30 3.15 3.95 7.28
N LEU A 31 2.73 2.69 7.28
CA LEU A 31 1.40 2.27 7.68
C LEU A 31 1.22 2.37 9.20
N ALA A 32 2.28 2.11 9.98
CA ALA A 32 2.21 2.05 11.43
C ALA A 32 1.87 3.42 12.03
N SER A 33 2.36 4.50 11.43
CA SER A 33 2.00 5.87 11.83
C SER A 33 0.51 6.14 11.65
N GLY A 34 -0.08 5.75 10.51
CA GLY A 34 -1.50 5.91 10.24
C GLY A 34 -2.39 5.10 11.20
N ILE A 35 -1.98 3.88 11.52
CA ILE A 35 -2.68 3.02 12.49
C ILE A 35 -2.63 3.63 13.90
N LYS A 36 -1.45 4.08 14.35
CA LYS A 36 -1.26 4.69 15.68
C LYS A 36 -2.04 5.98 15.87
N ALA A 37 -2.28 6.72 14.79
CA ALA A 37 -3.09 7.94 14.81
C ALA A 37 -4.60 7.65 14.87
N SER A 38 -5.02 6.40 14.72
CA SER A 38 -6.42 6.00 14.62
C SER A 38 -6.91 5.29 15.87
N THR A 39 -8.20 5.44 16.14
CA THR A 39 -8.90 4.84 17.28
C THR A 39 -9.88 3.75 16.86
N GLN A 40 -10.22 3.72 15.58
CA GLN A 40 -11.19 2.82 14.99
C GLN A 40 -10.75 2.36 13.60
N ALA A 41 -11.29 1.23 13.14
CA ALA A 41 -11.10 0.75 11.79
C ALA A 41 -12.39 0.17 11.21
N SER A 42 -12.54 0.26 9.90
CA SER A 42 -13.55 -0.47 9.15
C SER A 42 -12.87 -1.38 8.15
N ILE A 43 -13.41 -2.57 8.02
CA ILE A 43 -12.97 -3.55 7.05
C ILE A 43 -14.09 -3.77 6.07
N ARG A 44 -13.75 -3.75 4.80
CA ARG A 44 -14.64 -4.05 3.70
C ARG A 44 -14.04 -5.19 2.89
N VAL A 45 -14.74 -6.31 2.83
CA VAL A 45 -14.42 -7.41 1.93
C VAL A 45 -15.37 -7.35 0.75
N GLU A 46 -14.82 -7.36 -0.45
CA GLU A 46 -15.61 -7.19 -1.66
C GLU A 46 -15.21 -8.21 -2.72
N ARG A 47 -16.18 -8.96 -3.24
CA ARG A 47 -16.04 -9.83 -4.41
C ARG A 47 -16.56 -9.13 -5.65
N ILE A 48 -15.65 -8.74 -6.52
CA ILE A 48 -15.96 -8.02 -7.75
C ILE A 48 -16.02 -9.04 -8.89
N GLN A 49 -17.24 -9.38 -9.32
CA GLN A 49 -17.44 -10.35 -10.40
C GLN A 49 -17.34 -9.71 -11.77
N ASN A 50 -17.97 -8.54 -11.99
CA ASN A 50 -17.95 -7.80 -13.25
C ASN A 50 -18.01 -6.28 -12.97
N PHE A 51 -17.73 -5.43 -13.96
CA PHE A 51 -17.87 -3.96 -13.86
C PHE A 51 -19.20 -3.48 -13.27
N ALA A 52 -20.28 -4.21 -13.54
CA ALA A 52 -21.64 -3.86 -13.12
C ALA A 52 -22.12 -4.62 -11.87
N ARG A 53 -21.33 -5.54 -11.32
CA ARG A 53 -21.75 -6.41 -10.21
C ARG A 53 -20.62 -6.71 -9.25
N SER A 54 -20.70 -6.09 -8.08
CA SER A 54 -20.11 -6.58 -6.85
C SER A 54 -21.07 -7.61 -6.26
N ALA A 55 -20.66 -8.88 -6.18
CA ALA A 55 -21.58 -9.97 -5.85
C ALA A 55 -21.78 -10.13 -4.35
N GLU A 56 -20.80 -9.70 -3.56
CA GLU A 56 -20.77 -9.88 -2.12
C GLU A 56 -19.90 -8.78 -1.52
N MET A 57 -20.50 -7.96 -0.65
CA MET A 57 -19.82 -6.87 0.03
C MET A 57 -20.17 -6.99 1.51
N ASP A 58 -19.15 -7.28 2.32
CA ASP A 58 -19.27 -7.32 3.77
C ASP A 58 -18.49 -6.16 4.37
N VAL A 59 -19.08 -5.48 5.35
CA VAL A 59 -18.47 -4.34 6.03
C VAL A 59 -18.57 -4.55 7.53
N GLN A 60 -17.40 -4.66 8.17
CA GLN A 60 -17.27 -4.83 9.60
C GLN A 60 -16.62 -3.61 10.22
N LEU A 61 -17.22 -3.07 11.27
CA LEU A 61 -16.64 -2.02 12.09
C LEU A 61 -15.87 -2.66 13.24
N LEU A 62 -14.64 -2.23 13.45
CA LEU A 62 -13.77 -2.68 14.53
C LEU A 62 -13.32 -1.51 15.40
N SER A 63 -13.46 -1.69 16.71
CA SER A 63 -12.84 -0.83 17.71
C SER A 63 -11.38 -1.22 17.94
N ALA A 64 -10.57 -0.32 18.46
CA ALA A 64 -9.19 -0.62 18.86
C ALA A 64 -9.08 -1.77 19.87
N ASP A 65 -10.13 -2.01 20.67
CA ASP A 65 -10.20 -3.09 21.66
C ASP A 65 -10.47 -4.47 21.03
N ASP A 66 -10.90 -4.52 19.76
CA ASP A 66 -11.22 -5.77 19.09
C ASP A 66 -9.95 -6.58 18.78
N PRO A 67 -9.93 -7.90 19.02
CA PRO A 67 -8.77 -8.73 18.72
C PRO A 67 -8.45 -8.72 17.22
N ALA A 68 -9.46 -8.64 16.35
CA ALA A 68 -9.27 -8.53 14.90
C ALA A 68 -8.56 -7.22 14.51
N TYR A 69 -8.86 -6.11 15.19
CA TYR A 69 -8.17 -4.83 14.95
C TYR A 69 -6.67 -4.98 15.22
N GLN A 70 -6.31 -5.58 16.36
CA GLN A 70 -4.91 -5.77 16.75
C GLN A 70 -4.16 -6.72 15.81
N GLN A 71 -4.80 -7.80 15.35
CA GLN A 71 -4.20 -8.72 14.39
C GLN A 71 -3.89 -8.02 13.07
N ILE A 72 -4.83 -7.25 12.53
CA ILE A 72 -4.65 -6.52 11.28
C ILE A 72 -3.61 -5.41 11.44
N ALA A 73 -3.66 -4.68 12.54
CA ALA A 73 -2.65 -3.68 12.87
C ALA A 73 -1.24 -4.28 12.90
N ASN A 74 -1.08 -5.47 13.46
CA ASN A 74 0.22 -6.18 13.50
C ASN A 74 0.69 -6.58 12.10
N VAL A 75 -0.19 -7.14 11.26
CA VAL A 75 0.13 -7.48 9.87
C VAL A 75 0.59 -6.24 9.13
N LEU A 76 -0.23 -5.18 9.11
CA LEU A 76 0.02 -3.97 8.34
C LEU A 76 1.23 -3.17 8.86
N SER A 77 1.45 -3.14 10.17
CA SER A 77 2.62 -2.45 10.77
C SER A 77 3.95 -3.11 10.39
N GLY A 78 3.94 -4.40 10.04
CA GLY A 78 5.11 -5.14 9.57
C GLY A 78 5.43 -4.92 8.09
N LEU A 79 4.54 -4.26 7.33
CA LEU A 79 4.70 -4.10 5.88
C LEU A 79 5.50 -2.85 5.55
N THR A 80 6.41 -2.97 4.59
CA THR A 80 7.01 -1.81 3.95
C THR A 80 6.34 -1.55 2.61
N CYS A 81 5.53 -0.49 2.54
CA CYS A 81 4.93 -0.03 1.30
C CYS A 81 5.83 0.98 0.60
N VAL A 82 6.08 0.77 -0.69
CA VAL A 82 6.85 1.70 -1.52
C VAL A 82 5.96 2.18 -2.66
N LYS A 83 5.76 3.50 -2.77
CA LYS A 83 4.98 4.08 -3.86
C LYS A 83 5.54 3.66 -5.22
N ARG A 84 4.66 3.20 -6.12
CA ARG A 84 5.02 2.96 -7.52
C ARG A 84 5.13 4.29 -8.25
N PHE A 85 6.29 4.54 -8.84
CA PHE A 85 6.53 5.76 -9.63
C PHE A 85 5.64 5.71 -10.88
N ASN A 86 4.90 6.79 -11.16
CA ASN A 86 4.10 6.98 -12.37
C ASN A 86 2.83 6.10 -12.53
N GLN A 87 2.22 5.62 -11.44
CA GLN A 87 0.89 4.98 -11.49
C GLN A 87 -0.10 5.72 -10.58
N GLN A 88 -1.14 6.31 -11.18
CA GLN A 88 -2.26 6.94 -10.49
C GLN A 88 -3.40 5.94 -10.33
N TYR A 89 -4.19 6.08 -9.26
CA TYR A 89 -5.33 5.21 -8.93
C TYR A 89 -6.28 4.92 -10.11
N SER A 90 -6.50 5.91 -10.98
CA SER A 90 -7.35 5.80 -12.17
C SER A 90 -6.85 4.80 -13.23
N SER A 91 -5.62 4.31 -13.10
CA SER A 91 -5.04 3.30 -14.01
C SER A 91 -5.27 1.86 -13.55
N TYR A 92 -6.05 1.62 -12.49
CA TYR A 92 -6.36 0.25 -12.07
C TYR A 92 -7.26 -0.44 -13.11
N SER A 93 -6.75 -1.51 -13.71
CA SER A 93 -7.51 -2.44 -14.53
C SER A 93 -7.12 -3.83 -14.07
N HIS A 94 -8.10 -4.67 -13.78
CA HIS A 94 -7.90 -6.05 -13.36
C HIS A 94 -8.75 -6.97 -14.23
N GLU A 95 -8.31 -8.23 -14.36
CA GLU A 95 -9.15 -9.26 -14.94
C GLU A 95 -10.19 -9.69 -13.89
N TYR A 96 -11.37 -10.06 -14.36
CA TYR A 96 -12.46 -10.51 -13.52
C TYR A 96 -12.46 -12.04 -13.42
N PRO A 97 -12.87 -12.63 -12.27
CA PRO A 97 -13.26 -11.97 -11.02
C PRO A 97 -12.04 -11.60 -10.15
N VAL A 98 -12.19 -10.56 -9.31
CA VAL A 98 -11.19 -10.21 -8.28
C VAL A 98 -11.87 -9.99 -6.93
N ASP A 99 -11.29 -10.54 -5.88
CA ASP A 99 -11.66 -10.26 -4.50
C ASP A 99 -10.72 -9.17 -3.93
N SER A 100 -11.24 -8.32 -3.04
CA SER A 100 -10.47 -7.27 -2.37
C SER A 100 -10.80 -7.19 -0.88
N VAL A 101 -9.80 -6.78 -0.10
CA VAL A 101 -9.95 -6.40 1.31
C VAL A 101 -9.48 -4.97 1.45
N THR A 102 -10.36 -4.12 1.96
CA THR A 102 -10.07 -2.72 2.27
C THR A 102 -10.16 -2.51 3.77
N VAL A 103 -9.08 -1.99 4.36
CA VAL A 103 -9.01 -1.60 5.76
C VAL A 103 -8.84 -0.09 5.82
N SER A 104 -9.78 0.57 6.49
CA SER A 104 -9.81 2.03 6.66
C SER A 104 -9.70 2.36 8.13
N TYR A 105 -8.63 3.04 8.52
CA TYR A 105 -8.37 3.52 9.88
C TYR A 105 -8.70 5.00 9.99
N TYR A 106 -9.43 5.37 11.05
CA TYR A 106 -9.87 6.73 11.31
C TYR A 106 -9.73 7.10 12.78
N ASP A 107 -9.63 8.40 13.06
CA ASP A 107 -9.61 8.95 14.41
C ASP A 107 -11.04 9.26 14.92
N ASP A 108 -11.14 9.74 16.16
CA ASP A 108 -12.41 10.13 16.79
C ASP A 108 -13.07 11.34 16.11
N ALA A 109 -12.34 12.07 15.27
CA ALA A 109 -12.85 13.16 14.45
C ALA A 109 -13.25 12.71 13.03
N GLU A 110 -13.32 11.39 12.80
CA GLU A 110 -13.64 10.75 11.52
C GLU A 110 -12.65 11.10 10.39
N ASN A 111 -11.45 11.59 10.71
CA ASN A 111 -10.42 11.78 9.70
C ASN A 111 -9.86 10.42 9.30
N ASN A 112 -9.84 10.15 7.99
CA ASN A 112 -9.16 8.98 7.46
C ASN A 112 -7.65 9.18 7.54
N ASN A 113 -6.99 8.45 8.43
CA ASN A 113 -5.54 8.48 8.58
C ASN A 113 -4.86 7.49 7.64
N LEU A 114 -5.53 6.36 7.38
CA LEU A 114 -5.03 5.31 6.50
C LEU A 114 -6.18 4.58 5.80
N LEU A 115 -6.07 4.44 4.50
CA LEU A 115 -6.89 3.58 3.66
C LEU A 115 -5.96 2.61 2.93
N PHE A 116 -6.03 1.34 3.30
CA PHE A 116 -5.29 0.26 2.68
C PHE A 116 -6.25 -0.66 1.95
N THR A 117 -6.03 -0.85 0.65
CA THR A 117 -6.78 -1.83 -0.14
C THR A 117 -5.80 -2.81 -0.76
N VAL A 118 -6.07 -4.10 -0.60
CA VAL A 118 -5.32 -5.17 -1.24
C VAL A 118 -6.25 -6.07 -2.03
N TYR A 119 -5.80 -6.45 -3.21
CA TYR A 119 -6.55 -7.29 -4.13
C TYR A 119 -5.91 -8.68 -4.21
N SER A 120 -6.75 -9.68 -4.46
CA SER A 120 -6.35 -11.08 -4.68
C SER A 120 -5.40 -11.28 -5.87
N ASP A 121 -5.33 -10.33 -6.80
CA ASP A 121 -4.41 -10.35 -7.95
C ASP A 121 -2.97 -9.88 -7.61
N GLY A 122 -2.71 -9.54 -6.34
CA GLY A 122 -1.41 -9.04 -5.89
C GLY A 122 -1.21 -7.54 -6.12
N THR A 123 -2.29 -6.78 -6.32
CA THR A 123 -2.26 -5.32 -6.31
C THR A 123 -2.56 -4.77 -4.92
N ALA A 124 -1.89 -3.68 -4.55
CA ALA A 124 -2.14 -2.97 -3.31
C ALA A 124 -2.13 -1.46 -3.51
N ILE A 125 -3.00 -0.79 -2.76
CA ILE A 125 -3.24 0.65 -2.82
C ILE A 125 -3.24 1.19 -1.39
N VAL A 126 -2.54 2.29 -1.17
CA VAL A 126 -2.54 3.04 0.09
C VAL A 126 -2.93 4.48 -0.21
N ASN A 127 -3.98 5.00 0.44
CA ASN A 127 -4.45 6.39 0.28
C ASN A 127 -4.54 6.82 -1.20
N SER A 128 -5.19 5.97 -2.01
CA SER A 128 -5.33 6.17 -3.47
C SER A 128 -4.01 6.20 -4.24
N GLN A 129 -2.94 5.57 -3.74
CA GLN A 129 -1.67 5.42 -4.44
C GLN A 129 -1.30 3.94 -4.58
N PHE A 130 -0.91 3.53 -5.79
CA PHE A 130 -0.38 2.20 -5.99
C PHE A 130 0.94 2.01 -5.25
N VAL A 131 1.03 0.90 -4.54
CA VAL A 131 2.22 0.54 -3.79
C VAL A 131 2.77 -0.80 -4.22
N LYS A 132 4.07 -0.96 -4.06
CA LYS A 132 4.72 -2.25 -4.00
C LYS A 132 4.88 -2.61 -2.54
N ILE A 133 4.25 -3.70 -2.12
CA ILE A 133 4.44 -4.28 -0.80
C ILE A 133 5.75 -5.05 -0.78
N LYS A 134 6.57 -4.78 0.23
CA LYS A 134 7.69 -5.63 0.63
C LYS A 134 7.31 -6.25 1.97
N ALA A 135 6.81 -7.47 1.94
CA ALA A 135 6.54 -8.26 3.13
C ALA A 135 7.67 -9.28 3.33
N PRO A 136 7.92 -9.74 4.57
CA PRO A 136 8.97 -10.72 4.85
C PRO A 136 8.71 -12.10 4.22
N LYS A 137 7.44 -12.48 4.01
CA LYS A 137 7.06 -13.79 3.48
C LYS A 137 6.60 -13.77 2.02
N GLY A 138 6.44 -12.59 1.41
CA GLY A 138 5.88 -12.47 0.06
C GLY A 138 5.48 -11.05 -0.35
N GLY A 139 4.49 -10.97 -1.24
CA GLY A 139 3.99 -9.73 -1.83
C GLY A 139 2.60 -9.35 -1.34
N ALA A 140 1.87 -8.59 -2.16
CA ALA A 140 0.52 -8.16 -1.82
C ALA A 140 -0.51 -9.31 -1.81
N GLU A 141 -0.33 -10.35 -2.64
CA GLU A 141 -1.24 -11.50 -2.66
C GLU A 141 -1.25 -12.25 -1.33
N GLU A 142 -0.09 -12.38 -0.69
CA GLU A 142 -0.02 -13.03 0.63
C GLU A 142 -0.66 -12.17 1.70
N VAL A 143 -0.44 -10.85 1.67
CA VAL A 143 -1.14 -9.91 2.57
C VAL A 143 -2.65 -10.01 2.38
N TYR A 144 -3.14 -10.13 1.14
CA TYR A 144 -4.56 -10.38 0.90
C TYR A 144 -5.03 -11.67 1.58
N ARG A 145 -4.28 -12.77 1.46
CA ARG A 145 -4.65 -14.05 2.10
C ARG A 145 -4.68 -13.94 3.62
N GLU A 146 -3.65 -13.35 4.24
CA GLU A 146 -3.61 -13.15 5.69
C GLU A 146 -4.78 -12.30 6.18
N LEU A 147 -5.10 -11.20 5.48
CA LEU A 147 -6.24 -10.35 5.86
C LEU A 147 -7.58 -11.05 5.62
N ALA A 148 -7.74 -11.79 4.53
CA ALA A 148 -8.96 -12.54 4.25
C ALA A 148 -9.20 -13.65 5.29
N GLU A 149 -8.15 -14.25 5.86
CA GLU A 149 -8.26 -15.24 6.93
C GLU A 149 -8.70 -14.62 8.26
N ILE A 150 -8.25 -13.39 8.58
CA ILE A 150 -8.63 -12.70 9.83
C ILE A 150 -10.10 -12.27 9.80
N VAL A 151 -10.64 -11.96 8.63
CA VAL A 151 -11.99 -11.39 8.46
C VAL A 151 -13.06 -12.48 8.25
N LYS A 152 -12.66 -13.74 8.11
CA LYS A 152 -13.56 -14.89 7.90
C LYS A 152 -14.21 -15.37 9.19
#